data_AF-A0A2V8N8U8-F1
#
_entry.id   AF-A0A2V8N8U8-F1
#
_cell.length_a   1.000
_cell.length_b   1.000
_cell.length_c   1.000
_cell.angle_alpha   90.00
_cell.angle_beta   90.00
_cell.angle_gamma   90.00
#
_symmetry.space_group_name_H-M   'P 1'
#
loop_
_entity.id
_entity.type
_entity.pdbx_description
1 polymer ?
#
loop_
_entity_poly.entity_id
_entity_poly.type
_entity_poly.pdbx_seq_one_letter_code
_entity_poly.pdbx_strand_id
1 'polypeptide(L)'
;MIGKHLPTVICEINPWFLEGFGVQLEELTGFFLGQGYGLYFYRVDNGRGVLHPVKVADVVEDNYVFIHPRRLERFASLLMTD
;
A
#
# COMPACT_ATOMS: atom_id res chain seq x y z
N MET A 1 -14.89 4.18 11.11
CA MET A 1 -13.52 3.83 11.55
C MET A 1 -12.93 2.83 10.57
N ILE A 2 -11.63 2.94 10.27
CA ILE A 2 -10.96 2.15 9.22
C ILE A 2 -11.10 0.63 9.44
N GLY A 3 -10.95 0.14 10.67
CA GLY A 3 -11.12 -1.29 11.01
C GLY A 3 -12.55 -1.85 10.82
N LYS A 4 -13.58 -1.00 10.77
CA LYS A 4 -14.97 -1.44 10.51
C LYS A 4 -15.26 -1.57 9.02
N HIS A 5 -14.82 -0.59 8.23
CA HIS A 5 -15.18 -0.51 6.81
C HIS A 5 -14.13 -1.15 5.89
N LEU A 6 -12.92 -1.34 6.39
CA LEU A 6 -11.80 -1.95 5.66
C LEU A 6 -11.65 -1.31 4.25
N PRO A 7 -11.53 0.02 4.16
CA PRO A 7 -11.40 0.71 2.88
C PRO A 7 -10.06 0.35 2.23
N THR A 8 -10.00 0.38 0.91
CA THR A 8 -8.71 0.51 0.20
C THR A 8 -8.23 1.94 0.35
N VAL A 9 -6.94 2.13 0.66
CA VAL A 9 -6.33 3.45 0.86
C VAL A 9 -5.24 3.65 -0.17
N ILE A 10 -5.28 4.77 -0.89
CA ILE A 10 -4.18 5.25 -1.72
C ILE A 10 -3.50 6.35 -0.93
N CYS A 11 -2.19 6.26 -0.75
CA CYS A 11 -1.39 7.21 0.01
C CYS A 11 -0.11 7.51 -0.77
N GLU A 12 0.10 8.77 -1.10
CA GLU A 12 1.43 9.26 -1.45
C GLU A 12 2.30 9.22 -0.19
N ILE A 13 3.45 8.56 -0.28
CA ILE A 13 4.42 8.46 0.81
C ILE A 13 5.65 9.21 0.37
N ASN A 14 6.04 10.25 1.09
CA ASN A 14 7.34 10.91 0.95
C ASN A 14 8.11 10.73 2.26
N PRO A 15 9.08 9.80 2.33
CA PRO A 15 9.80 9.50 3.57
C PRO A 15 10.53 10.71 4.17
N TRP A 16 11.12 11.57 3.34
CA TRP A 16 11.80 12.79 3.79
C TRP A 16 10.83 13.79 4.42
N PHE A 17 9.64 13.92 3.85
CA PHE A 17 8.60 14.77 4.41
C PHE A 17 8.13 14.23 5.76
N LEU A 18 7.90 12.91 5.88
CA LEU A 18 7.53 12.27 7.15
C LEU A 18 8.55 12.53 8.27
N GLU A 19 9.83 12.40 7.96
CA GLU A 19 10.92 12.70 8.90
C GLU A 19 10.85 14.16 9.39
N GLY A 20 10.51 15.10 8.50
CA GLY A 20 10.29 16.51 8.86
C GLY A 20 9.15 16.75 9.87
N PHE A 21 8.18 15.83 9.97
CA PHE A 21 7.13 15.84 10.99
C PHE A 21 7.45 14.98 12.21
N GLY A 22 8.65 14.38 12.26
CA GLY A 22 9.04 13.43 13.30
C GLY A 22 8.24 12.13 13.25
N VAL A 23 7.72 11.75 12.08
CA VAL A 23 6.99 10.49 11.87
C VAL A 23 7.92 9.51 11.14
N GLN A 24 8.08 8.31 11.68
CA GLN A 24 8.82 7.25 11.01
C GLN A 24 7.92 6.54 9.99
N LEU A 25 8.53 6.06 8.90
CA LEU A 25 7.80 5.30 7.87
C LEU A 25 7.08 4.06 8.47
N GLU A 26 7.70 3.43 9.45
CA GLU A 26 7.18 2.27 10.17
C GLU A 26 5.94 2.60 10.99
N GLU A 27 5.80 3.83 11.48
CA GLU A 27 4.60 4.25 12.22
C GLU A 27 3.40 4.37 11.27
N LEU A 28 3.61 4.98 10.10
CA LEU A 28 2.58 5.09 9.06
C LEU A 28 2.18 3.70 8.53
N THR A 29 3.17 2.91 8.09
CA THR A 29 2.92 1.60 7.49
C THR A 29 2.42 0.60 8.52
N GLY A 30 2.98 0.62 9.73
CA GLY A 30 2.61 -0.25 10.85
C GLY A 30 1.15 -0.12 11.27
N PHE A 31 0.57 1.08 11.18
CA PHE A 31 -0.87 1.29 11.45
C PHE A 31 -1.78 0.45 10.54
N PHE A 32 -1.44 0.33 9.25
CA PHE A 32 -2.22 -0.47 8.30
C PHE A 32 -1.84 -1.96 8.37
N LEU A 33 -0.55 -2.27 8.42
CA LEU A 33 -0.05 -3.65 8.50
C LEU A 33 -0.57 -4.36 9.75
N GLY A 34 -0.62 -3.68 10.90
CA GLY A 34 -1.18 -4.20 12.14
C GLY A 34 -2.69 -4.49 12.07
N GLN A 35 -3.40 -3.93 11.08
CA GLN A 35 -4.80 -4.23 10.77
C GLN A 35 -4.96 -5.27 9.66
N GLY A 36 -3.87 -5.93 9.24
CA GLY A 36 -3.89 -7.00 8.25
C GLY A 36 -3.89 -6.53 6.80
N TYR A 37 -3.60 -5.26 6.52
CA TYR A 37 -3.46 -4.76 5.15
C TYR A 37 -2.17 -5.23 4.49
N GLY A 38 -2.22 -5.46 3.18
CA GLY A 38 -1.03 -5.55 2.34
C GLY A 38 -0.68 -4.19 1.73
N LEU A 39 0.61 -3.95 1.49
CA LEU A 39 1.13 -2.77 0.80
C LEU A 39 1.46 -3.13 -0.64
N TYR A 40 0.96 -2.33 -1.58
CA TYR A 40 1.13 -2.56 -3.01
C TYR A 40 1.60 -1.30 -3.72
N PHE A 41 2.35 -1.51 -4.81
CA PHE A 41 2.75 -0.48 -5.75
C PHE A 41 2.17 -0.79 -7.13
N TYR A 42 1.54 0.21 -7.74
CA TYR A 42 0.97 0.07 -9.08
C TYR A 42 2.01 0.44 -10.13
N ARG A 43 2.22 -0.44 -11.10
CA ARG A 43 3.05 -0.15 -12.28
C ARG A 43 2.46 -0.77 -13.54
N VAL A 44 2.90 -0.31 -14.70
CA VAL A 44 2.49 -0.86 -15.99
C VAL A 44 3.54 -1.86 -16.47
N ASP A 45 3.19 -3.14 -16.47
CA ASP A 45 4.02 -4.23 -16.99
C ASP A 45 3.48 -4.66 -18.36
N ASN A 46 4.29 -4.57 -19.42
CA ASN A 46 3.91 -4.96 -20.79
C ASN A 46 2.56 -4.36 -21.26
N GLY A 47 2.30 -3.10 -20.91
CA GLY A 47 1.07 -2.39 -21.28
C GLY A 47 -0.15 -2.71 -20.41
N ARG A 48 -0.01 -3.53 -19.35
CA ARG A 48 -1.06 -3.84 -18.38
C ARG A 48 -0.74 -3.25 -17.01
N GLY A 49 -1.74 -2.64 -16.38
CA GLY A 49 -1.64 -2.21 -14.98
C GLY A 49 -1.58 -3.38 -14.01
N VAL A 50 -0.59 -3.40 -13.13
CA VAL A 50 -0.34 -4.47 -12.15
C VAL A 50 -0.05 -3.88 -10.77
N LEU A 51 -0.63 -4.47 -9.74
CA LEU A 51 -0.33 -4.21 -8.33
C LEU A 51 0.69 -5.23 -7.81
N HIS A 52 1.86 -4.72 -7.44
CA HIS A 52 2.96 -5.53 -6.91
C HIS A 52 3.00 -5.41 -5.38
N PRO A 53 3.11 -6.52 -4.63
CA PRO A 53 3.36 -6.43 -3.20
C PRO A 53 4.72 -5.77 -2.95
N VAL A 54 4.78 -4.88 -1.97
CA VAL A 54 5.99 -4.12 -1.61
C VAL A 54 6.34 -4.33 -0.14
N LYS A 55 7.63 -4.48 0.15
CA LYS A 55 8.13 -4.48 1.53
C LYS A 55 8.37 -3.03 1.97
N VAL A 56 8.14 -2.74 3.25
CA VAL A 56 8.35 -1.39 3.80
C VAL A 56 9.74 -0.84 3.51
N ALA A 57 10.78 -1.69 3.56
CA ALA A 57 12.16 -1.30 3.26
C ALA A 57 12.41 -0.84 1.81
N ASP A 58 11.49 -1.16 0.88
CA ASP A 58 11.58 -0.81 -0.54
C ASP A 58 10.72 0.43 -0.87
N VAL A 59 10.13 1.09 0.14
CA VAL A 59 9.31 2.28 -0.05
C VAL A 59 10.19 3.50 -0.38
N VAL A 60 9.80 4.21 -1.42
CA VAL A 60 10.40 5.46 -1.91
C VAL A 60 9.32 6.53 -2.00
N GLU A 61 9.67 7.71 -2.52
CA GLU A 61 8.68 8.76 -2.79
C GLU A 61 7.76 8.37 -3.95
N ASP A 62 6.56 7.86 -3.64
CA ASP A 62 5.54 7.51 -4.64
C ASP A 62 4.16 7.25 -4.00
N ASN A 63 3.18 6.89 -4.84
CA ASN A 63 1.85 6.46 -4.45
C ASN A 63 1.80 4.95 -4.18
N TYR A 64 1.35 4.61 -2.98
CA TYR A 64 1.15 3.24 -2.56
C TYR A 64 -0.31 2.95 -2.25
N VAL A 65 -0.69 1.68 -2.37
CA VAL A 65 -2.04 1.20 -2.12
C VAL A 65 -2.02 0.21 -0.97
N PHE A 66 -2.76 0.53 0.10
CA PHE A 66 -3.02 -0.41 1.18
C PHE A 66 -4.35 -1.14 0.91
N ILE A 67 -4.30 -2.47 0.81
CA ILE A 67 -5.47 -3.30 0.52
C ILE A 67 -5.64 -4.34 1.61
N HIS A 68 -6.80 -4.33 2.27
CA HIS A 68 -7.18 -5.39 3.20
C HIS A 68 -7.57 -6.67 2.43
N PRO A 69 -7.24 -7.89 2.90
CA PRO A 69 -7.54 -9.14 2.21
C PRO A 69 -8.99 -9.30 1.76
N ARG A 70 -9.94 -8.86 2.61
CA ARG A 70 -11.39 -8.81 2.30
C ARG A 70 -11.78 -7.93 1.10
N ARG A 71 -10.84 -7.17 0.53
CA ARG A 71 -11.04 -6.32 -0.65
C ARG A 71 -10.25 -6.80 -1.87
N LEU A 72 -9.34 -7.78 -1.74
CA LEU A 72 -8.43 -8.21 -2.80
C LEU A 72 -9.16 -8.71 -4.05
N GLU A 73 -10.29 -9.39 -3.91
CA GLU A 73 -11.08 -9.89 -5.03
C GLU A 73 -11.44 -8.80 -6.04
N ARG A 74 -11.71 -7.57 -5.58
CA ARG A 74 -12.00 -6.41 -6.44
C ARG A 74 -10.83 -6.00 -7.33
N PHE A 75 -9.63 -6.44 -6.99
CA PHE A 75 -8.38 -6.13 -7.66
C PHE A 75 -7.78 -7.37 -8.36
N ALA A 76 -8.53 -8.47 -8.47
CA ALA A 76 -8.02 -9.71 -9.07
C ALA A 76 -7.45 -9.52 -10.49
N SER A 77 -7.99 -8.59 -11.28
CA SER A 77 -7.47 -8.26 -12.61
C SER A 77 -6.16 -7.47 -12.61
N LEU A 78 -5.79 -6.87 -11.48
CA LEU A 78 -4.56 -6.09 -11.30
C LEU A 78 -3.49 -6.86 -10.51
N LEU A 79 -3.88 -7.84 -9.71
CA LEU A 79 -2.94 -8.67 -8.97
C LEU A 79 -2.34 -9.72 -9.92
N MET A 80 -1.03 -9.94 -9.84
CA MET A 80 -0.46 -11.13 -10.44
C MET A 80 -0.95 -12.35 -9.66
N THR A 81 -1.49 -13.32 -10.39
CA THR A 81 -1.68 -14.69 -9.90
C THR A 81 -0.48 -15.46 -10.42
N ASP A 82 0.32 -16.01 -9.50
CA ASP A 82 1.34 -17.01 -9.83
C ASP A 82 0.69 -18.24 -10.49
#